data_AF-A0A0G4JUJ2-F1
#
_entry.id   AF-A0A0G4JUJ2-F1
#
_cell.length_a   1.000
_cell.length_b   1.000
_cell.length_c   1.000
_cell.angle_alpha   90.00
_cell.angle_beta   90.00
_cell.angle_gamma   90.00
#
_symmetry.space_group_name_H-M   'P 1'
#
loop_
_entity.id
_entity.type
_entity.pdbx_description
1 polymer ?
#
loop_
_entity_poly.entity_id
_entity_poly.type
_entity_poly.pdbx_seq_one_letter_code
_entity_poly.pdbx_strand_id
1 'polypeptide(L)' 'MKWRERIEGATLRGLTAEDILAEDCAQIPLGRTAQPQDVANVVAFLASPLSSYMTGQALNVTGGMTMH' A
#
# COMPACT_ATOMS: atom_id res chain seq x y z
N MET A 1 11.41 2.03 -0.23
CA MET A 1 11.96 1.12 0.80
C MET A 1 11.80 -0.34 0.42
N LYS A 2 10.59 -0.84 0.10
CA LYS A 2 10.35 -2.27 -0.22
C LYS A 2 11.20 -2.92 -1.32
N TRP A 3 11.75 -2.16 -2.27
CA TRP A 3 12.61 -2.74 -3.33
C TRP A 3 13.81 -3.51 -2.78
N ARG A 4 14.53 -2.93 -1.81
CA ARG A 4 15.71 -3.59 -1.21
C ARG A 4 15.30 -4.78 -0.36
N GLU A 5 14.24 -4.62 0.43
CA GLU A 5 13.69 -5.69 1.28
C GLU A 5 13.24 -6.91 0.46
N ARG A 6 12.69 -6.70 -0.73
CA ARG A 6 12.33 -7.79 -1.65
C ARG A 6 13.55 -8.56 -2.13
N ILE A 7 14.63 -7.86 -2.50
CA ILE A 7 15.86 -8.51 -3.00
C ILE A 7 16.59 -9.22 -1.86
N GLU A 8 16.78 -8.54 -0.73
CA GLU A 8 17.49 -9.09 0.42
C GLU A 8 16.70 -10.26 1.04
N GLY A 9 15.38 -10.10 1.19
CA GLY A 9 14.48 -11.15 1.68
C GLY A 9 14.36 -12.35 0.73
N ALA A 10 14.33 -12.11 -0.58
CA ALA A 10 14.37 -13.17 -1.58
C ALA A 10 15.65 -14.00 -1.47
N THR A 11 16.81 -13.34 -1.38
CA THR A 11 18.12 -13.99 -1.24
C THR A 11 18.18 -14.90 -0.02
N LEU A 12 17.70 -14.42 1.14
CA LEU A 12 17.68 -15.21 2.39
C LEU A 12 16.79 -16.45 2.30
N ARG A 13 15.72 -16.40 1.50
CA ARG A 13 14.75 -17.48 1.36
C ARG A 13 15.01 -18.38 0.14
N GLY A 14 16.05 -18.09 -0.65
CA GLY A 14 16.33 -18.81 -1.91
C GLY A 14 15.27 -18.58 -2.99
N LEU A 15 14.62 -17.41 -2.98
CA LEU A 15 13.57 -17.00 -3.92
C LEU A 15 14.05 -15.86 -4.82
N THR A 16 13.22 -15.48 -5.80
CA THR A 16 13.41 -14.26 -6.60
C THR A 16 12.67 -13.06 -6.01
N ALA A 17 13.02 -11.84 -6.45
CA ALA A 17 12.31 -10.63 -6.01
C ALA A 17 10.86 -10.62 -6.52
N GLU A 18 10.62 -11.24 -7.68
CA GLU A 18 9.31 -11.45 -8.28
C GLU A 18 8.44 -12.39 -7.45
N ASP A 19 9.01 -13.46 -6.90
CA ASP A 19 8.29 -14.37 -5.99
C ASP A 19 7.83 -13.63 -4.72
N ILE A 20 8.71 -12.82 -4.12
CA ILE A 20 8.35 -12.01 -2.95
C ILE A 20 7.30 -10.95 -3.31
N LEU A 21 7.37 -10.35 -4.50
CA LEU A 21 6.34 -9.43 -4.98
C LEU A 21 4.99 -10.13 -5.16
N ALA A 22 4.97 -11.34 -5.71
CA ALA A 22 3.77 -12.14 -5.86
C ALA A 22 3.15 -12.50 -4.49
N GLU A 23 3.98 -12.91 -3.54
CA GLU A 23 3.55 -13.16 -2.15
C GLU A 23 2.97 -11.90 -1.49
N ASP A 24 3.65 -10.75 -1.59
CA ASP A 24 3.18 -9.44 -1.12
C ASP A 24 1.77 -9.14 -1.69
N CYS A 25 1.63 -9.26 -3.01
CA CYS A 25 0.38 -8.96 -3.70
C CYS A 25 -0.76 -9.91 -3.31
N ALA A 26 -0.45 -11.20 -3.06
CA ALA A 26 -1.43 -12.19 -2.65
C ALA A 26 -2.05 -11.92 -1.27
N GLN A 27 -1.33 -11.22 -0.38
CA GLN A 27 -1.88 -10.81 0.92
C GLN A 27 -2.83 -9.60 0.80
N ILE A 28 -2.64 -8.75 -0.21
CA ILE A 28 -3.44 -7.54 -0.42
C ILE A 28 -4.75 -7.92 -1.13
N PRO A 29 -5.94 -7.63 -0.58
CA PRO A 29 -7.20 -7.97 -1.24
C PRO A 29 -7.36 -7.39 -2.66
N LEU A 30 -6.81 -6.20 -2.93
CA LEU A 30 -6.77 -5.64 -4.30
C LEU A 30 -5.74 -6.30 -5.24
N GLY A 31 -4.95 -7.27 -4.76
CA GLY A 31 -4.02 -8.05 -5.56
C GLY A 31 -2.80 -7.28 -6.08
N ARG A 32 -2.54 -6.07 -5.57
CA ARG A 32 -1.42 -5.23 -6.02
C ARG A 32 -0.86 -4.38 -4.89
N THR A 33 0.41 -4.02 -5.01
CA THR A 33 1.03 -3.02 -4.12
C THR A 33 0.50 -1.62 -4.44
N ALA A 34 0.38 -0.80 -3.39
CA ALA A 34 0.01 0.61 -3.55
C ALA A 34 1.04 1.36 -4.41
N GLN A 35 0.55 2.27 -5.22
CA GLN A 35 1.31 3.28 -5.95
C GLN A 35 1.24 4.60 -5.19
N PRO A 36 2.22 5.51 -5.37
CA PRO A 36 2.19 6.83 -4.73
C PRO A 36 0.87 7.59 -4.93
N GLN A 37 0.24 7.41 -6.10
CA GLN A 37 -1.03 8.04 -6.46
C GLN A 37 -2.21 7.57 -5.60
N ASP A 38 -2.19 6.33 -5.10
CA ASP A 38 -3.27 5.81 -4.25
C ASP A 38 -3.38 6.64 -2.95
N VAL A 39 -2.25 7.04 -2.38
CA VAL A 39 -2.20 7.92 -1.18
C VAL A 39 -2.40 9.38 -1.57
N ALA A 40 -1.74 9.85 -2.62
CA ALA A 40 -1.80 11.25 -3.04
C ALA A 40 -3.23 11.70 -3.38
N ASN A 41 -4.02 10.84 -4.02
CA ASN A 41 -5.41 11.15 -4.38
C ASN A 41 -6.30 11.31 -3.14
N VAL A 42 -6.11 10.47 -2.11
CA VAL A 42 -6.82 10.60 -0.83
C VAL A 42 -6.44 11.91 -0.15
N VAL A 43 -5.14 12.22 -0.08
CA VAL A 43 -4.66 13.49 0.48
C VAL A 43 -5.22 14.68 -0.29
N ALA A 44 -5.26 14.63 -1.61
CA ALA A 44 -5.82 15.70 -2.44
C ALA A 44 -7.31 15.93 -2.15
N PHE A 45 -8.10 14.87 -1.97
CA PHE A 45 -9.49 14.99 -1.55
C PHE A 45 -9.62 15.65 -0.16
N LEU A 46 -8.82 15.20 0.82
CA LEU A 46 -8.81 15.74 2.18
C LEU A 46 -8.36 17.21 2.25
N ALA A 47 -7.49 17.64 1.33
CA ALA A 47 -7.07 19.03 1.24
C ALA A 47 -8.06 19.93 0.46
N SER A 48 -9.04 19.32 -0.22
CA SER A 48 -9.99 20.04 -1.07
C SER A 48 -11.24 20.50 -0.29
N PRO A 49 -11.99 21.50 -0.81
CA PRO A 49 -13.26 21.93 -0.22
C PRO A 49 -14.32 20.83 -0.12
N LEU A 50 -14.17 19.73 -0.89
CA LEU A 50 -15.10 18.60 -0.87
C LEU A 50 -15.15 17.87 0.47
N SER A 51 -14.13 18.05 1.31
CA SER A 51 -14.04 17.46 2.64
C SER A 51 -14.20 18.47 3.78
N SER A 52 -14.76 19.66 3.50
CA SER A 52 -14.81 20.81 4.43
C SER A 52 -15.52 20.57 5.78
N TYR A 53 -16.27 19.48 5.93
CA TYR A 53 -16.92 19.10 7.19
C TYR A 53 -16.33 17.84 7.85
N MET A 54 -15.21 17.33 7.33
CA MET A 54 -14.56 16.13 7.84
C MET A 54 -13.31 16.48 8.66
N THR A 55 -13.26 16.03 9.91
CA THR A 55 -12.11 16.20 10.80
C THR A 55 -12.02 15.05 11.81
N GLY A 56 -10.85 14.87 12.42
CA GLY A 56 -10.60 13.86 13.46
C GLY A 56 -10.64 12.41 12.98
N GLN A 57 -10.55 12.17 11.66
CA GLN A 57 -10.60 10.82 11.08
C GLN A 57 -9.19 10.31 10.77
N ALA A 58 -8.97 9.02 11.04
CA ALA A 58 -7.84 8.27 10.51
C ALA A 58 -8.32 7.39 9.35
N LEU A 59 -7.59 7.39 8.22
CA LEU A 59 -7.95 6.64 7.03
C LEU A 59 -6.83 5.68 6.64
N ASN A 60 -7.19 4.41 6.45
CA ASN A 60 -6.28 3.39 5.95
C ASN A 60 -6.32 3.34 4.42
N VAL A 61 -5.18 3.64 3.78
CA VAL A 61 -5.01 3.47 2.32
C VAL A 61 -4.17 2.22 2.06
N THR A 62 -4.77 1.05 2.29
CA THR A 62 -4.03 -0.22 2.41
C THR A 62 -4.43 -1.29 1.39
N GLY A 63 -5.32 -0.96 0.45
CA GLY A 63 -5.84 -1.94 -0.53
C GLY A 63 -6.59 -3.11 0.11
N GLY A 64 -7.12 -2.93 1.33
CA GLY A 64 -7.89 -3.92 2.07
C GLY A 64 -7.10 -4.71 3.13
N MET A 65 -5.79 -4.49 3.27
CA MET A 65 -4.95 -5.21 4.26
C MET A 65 -5.34 -4.94 5.72
N THR A 66 -5.99 -3.82 5.98
CA THR A 66 -6.43 -3.43 7.32
C THR A 66 -7.91 -3.08 7.25
N MET A 67 -8.72 -3.80 8.02
CA MET A 67 -10.15 -3.52 8.18
C MET A 67 -10.39 -2.88 9.55
N HIS A 68 -11.26 -1.88 9.60
CA HIS A 68 -11.78 -1.26 10.82
C HIS A 68 -13.24 -1.62 11.00
#